data_AF-K1QMJ1-F1
#
_entry.id   AF-K1QMJ1-F1
#
_cell.length_a   1.000
_cell.length_b   1.000
_cell.length_c   1.000
_cell.angle_alpha   90.00
_cell.angle_beta   90.00
_cell.angle_gamma   90.00
#
_symmetry.space_group_name_H-M   'P 1'
#
loop_
_entity.id
_entity.type
_entity.pdbx_description
1 polymer ?
#
loop_
_entity_poly.entity_id
_entity_poly.type
_entity_poly.pdbx_seq_one_letter_code
_entity_poly.pdbx_strand_id
1 'polypeptide(L)'
;IEDAVLSGSDPNNSKRLLTDTQSNEFKTALEQHPLRFSFQDGNVEELCPLPEESVWVLNIKKGILSSLQNTMNTFETGQDLVETDVAGKCRTKYNLKQEGWRSVSIVKSKDINTCLNRHGYDTSMGYILYEVPSVKLQSIPIVKSSHQCEQKISTDGHMESVLCHEVDLFKPFSQGDSGAMTEVTQKLTFVSKSTGTTTRIAEVNRRDTLLFAQVHGEKTITSSKKQVQDKLKELCVTTENDIRPETPDLFAQLVILMKKLDATNIAEIYDDLKIPSYCLNNIQRAK
;
A
#
# COMPACT_ATOMS: atom_id res chain seq x y z
N ILE A 1 9.96 -5.49 -15.84
CA ILE A 1 10.27 -6.51 -14.81
C ILE A 1 10.30 -7.83 -15.57
N GLU A 2 11.26 -8.69 -15.30
CA GLU A 2 11.39 -10.02 -15.89
C GLU A 2 11.84 -10.99 -14.80
N ASP A 3 11.43 -12.25 -14.92
CA ASP A 3 11.65 -13.34 -13.97
C ASP A 3 11.21 -13.07 -12.51
N ALA A 4 10.04 -12.46 -12.35
CA ALA A 4 9.41 -12.27 -11.05
C ALA A 4 9.04 -13.61 -10.38
N VAL A 5 9.34 -13.71 -9.08
CA VAL A 5 9.04 -14.87 -8.24
C VAL A 5 8.41 -14.39 -6.94
N LEU A 6 7.33 -15.04 -6.53
CA LEU A 6 6.70 -14.84 -5.23
C LEU A 6 7.05 -16.01 -4.31
N SER A 7 7.48 -15.70 -3.08
CA SER A 7 7.84 -16.70 -2.08
C SER A 7 7.36 -16.29 -0.69
N GLY A 8 6.95 -17.26 0.11
CA GLY A 8 6.60 -17.09 1.52
C GLY A 8 7.67 -17.67 2.45
N SER A 9 7.64 -17.26 3.73
CA SER A 9 8.51 -17.84 4.77
C SER A 9 8.05 -19.25 5.13
N ASP A 10 8.98 -20.20 5.28
CA ASP A 10 8.68 -21.54 5.76
C ASP A 10 8.26 -21.47 7.25
N PRO A 11 7.04 -21.93 7.62
CA PRO A 11 6.57 -21.92 9.01
C PRO A 11 7.50 -22.63 10.00
N ASN A 12 8.30 -23.59 9.52
CA ASN A 12 9.21 -24.38 10.36
C ASN A 12 10.64 -23.82 10.36
N ASN A 13 10.97 -22.93 9.42
CA ASN A 13 12.28 -22.31 9.32
C ASN A 13 12.19 -20.94 8.66
N SER A 14 12.13 -19.89 9.47
CA SER A 14 11.99 -18.51 8.99
C SER A 14 13.09 -18.04 8.03
N LYS A 15 14.25 -18.72 7.98
CA LYS A 15 15.34 -18.41 7.05
C LYS A 15 15.17 -19.04 5.66
N ARG A 16 14.22 -19.96 5.50
CA ARG A 16 13.92 -20.61 4.24
C ARG A 16 12.70 -19.95 3.59
N LEU A 17 12.81 -19.68 2.31
CA LEU A 17 11.70 -19.22 1.48
C LEU A 17 11.18 -20.38 0.62
N LEU A 18 9.86 -20.51 0.55
CA LEU A 18 9.17 -21.48 -0.30
C LEU A 18 8.42 -20.71 -1.38
N THR A 19 8.51 -21.16 -2.63
CA THR A 19 7.75 -20.57 -3.74
C THR A 19 6.26 -20.61 -3.45
N ASP A 20 5.59 -19.48 -3.64
CA ASP A 20 4.15 -19.38 -3.43
C ASP A 20 3.40 -20.04 -4.59
N THR A 21 2.27 -20.68 -4.28
CA THR A 21 1.35 -21.26 -5.27
C THR A 21 0.88 -20.26 -6.33
N GLN A 22 0.79 -18.97 -5.97
CA GLN A 22 0.37 -17.89 -6.85
C GLN A 22 1.52 -17.26 -7.65
N SER A 23 2.75 -17.76 -7.53
CA SER A 23 3.93 -17.15 -8.15
C SER A 23 3.82 -17.02 -9.67
N ASN A 24 3.17 -17.96 -10.36
CA ASN A 24 3.00 -17.90 -11.82
C ASN A 24 2.02 -16.79 -12.24
N GLU A 25 0.92 -16.64 -11.53
CA GLU A 25 -0.06 -15.57 -11.77
C GLU A 25 0.56 -14.21 -11.46
N PHE A 26 1.27 -14.11 -10.33
CA PHE A 26 2.02 -12.92 -9.93
C PHE A 26 3.06 -12.52 -10.97
N LYS A 27 3.84 -13.48 -11.47
CA LYS A 27 4.83 -13.28 -12.54
C LYS A 27 4.15 -12.73 -13.79
N THR A 28 3.12 -13.42 -14.27
CA THR A 28 2.39 -13.04 -15.48
C THR A 28 1.87 -11.61 -15.38
N ALA A 29 1.20 -11.27 -14.27
CA ALA A 29 0.64 -9.95 -14.06
C ALA A 29 1.70 -8.82 -14.06
N LEU A 30 2.85 -9.02 -13.42
CA LEU A 30 3.90 -8.01 -13.34
C LEU A 30 4.66 -7.80 -14.66
N GLU A 31 4.82 -8.86 -15.46
CA GLU A 31 5.65 -8.86 -16.66
C GLU A 31 4.87 -8.56 -17.93
N GLN A 32 3.56 -8.79 -17.94
CA GLN A 32 2.71 -8.67 -19.14
C GLN A 32 2.80 -7.29 -19.81
N HIS A 33 2.88 -6.22 -19.02
CA HIS A 33 2.85 -4.85 -19.53
C HIS A 33 4.11 -4.06 -19.14
N PRO A 34 4.91 -3.56 -20.10
CA PRO A 34 6.02 -2.68 -19.77
C PRO A 34 5.51 -1.30 -19.34
N LEU A 35 6.05 -0.77 -18.24
CA LEU A 35 5.73 0.58 -17.76
C LEU A 35 6.73 1.60 -18.31
N ARG A 36 6.20 2.60 -19.01
CA ARG A 36 6.97 3.77 -19.45
C ARG A 36 6.87 4.87 -18.38
N PHE A 37 7.96 5.59 -18.15
CA PHE A 37 8.02 6.68 -17.18
C PHE A 37 9.04 7.74 -17.62
N SER A 38 8.85 8.97 -17.17
CA SER A 38 9.86 10.02 -17.29
C SER A 38 10.89 9.88 -16.18
N PHE A 39 12.15 10.13 -16.50
CA PHE A 39 13.23 10.14 -15.52
C PHE A 39 14.21 11.25 -15.88
N GLN A 40 14.14 12.36 -15.15
CA GLN A 40 14.94 13.56 -15.39
C GLN A 40 15.65 13.92 -14.09
N ASP A 41 16.98 13.96 -14.12
CA ASP A 41 17.83 14.30 -12.97
C ASP A 41 17.43 13.55 -11.69
N GLY A 42 17.15 12.26 -11.82
CA GLY A 42 16.78 11.39 -10.71
C GLY A 42 15.32 11.46 -10.27
N ASN A 43 14.52 12.37 -10.82
CA ASN A 43 13.09 12.54 -10.54
C ASN A 43 12.21 11.78 -11.55
N VAL A 44 11.21 11.05 -11.03
CA VAL A 44 10.16 10.39 -11.82
C VAL A 44 8.90 11.24 -11.74
N GLU A 45 8.66 12.03 -12.79
CA GLU A 45 7.55 12.99 -12.79
C GLU A 45 6.22 12.36 -13.23
N GLU A 46 6.28 11.52 -14.27
CA GLU A 46 5.09 10.95 -14.90
C GLU A 46 5.29 9.48 -15.30
N LEU A 47 4.20 8.73 -15.19
CA LEU A 47 4.10 7.34 -15.63
C LEU A 47 3.10 7.24 -16.78
N CYS A 48 3.30 6.28 -17.67
CA CYS A 48 2.43 6.00 -18.81
C CYS A 48 2.02 4.51 -18.82
N PRO A 49 1.16 4.07 -17.87
CA PRO A 49 0.67 2.70 -17.83
C PRO A 49 -0.28 2.39 -18.98
N LEU A 50 -0.37 1.11 -19.35
CA LEU A 50 -1.42 0.65 -20.26
C LEU A 50 -2.78 0.64 -19.53
N PRO A 51 -3.90 0.93 -20.22
CA PRO A 51 -5.24 0.90 -19.61
C PRO A 51 -5.60 -0.43 -18.95
N GLU A 52 -5.06 -1.54 -19.44
CA GLU A 52 -5.29 -2.91 -18.98
C GLU A 52 -4.45 -3.29 -17.74
N GLU A 53 -3.48 -2.46 -17.35
CA GLU A 53 -2.65 -2.70 -16.18
C GLU A 53 -3.48 -2.59 -14.89
N SER A 54 -3.46 -3.64 -14.07
CA SER A 54 -4.15 -3.62 -12.78
C SER A 54 -3.51 -2.61 -11.81
N VAL A 55 -4.33 -2.03 -10.94
CA VAL A 55 -3.86 -1.01 -9.99
C VAL A 55 -2.82 -1.56 -9.02
N TRP A 56 -2.99 -2.80 -8.54
CA TRP A 56 -2.04 -3.43 -7.62
C TRP A 56 -0.67 -3.68 -8.29
N VAL A 57 -0.64 -4.11 -9.55
CA VAL A 57 0.61 -4.29 -10.31
C VAL A 57 1.29 -2.94 -10.50
N LEU A 58 0.52 -1.92 -10.88
CA LEU A 58 1.03 -0.57 -11.06
C LEU A 58 1.65 -0.04 -9.75
N ASN A 59 1.02 -0.26 -8.60
CA ASN A 59 1.55 0.16 -7.30
C ASN A 59 2.87 -0.55 -6.93
N ILE A 60 3.04 -1.84 -7.28
CA ILE A 60 4.34 -2.53 -7.11
C ILE A 60 5.41 -1.86 -7.98
N LYS A 61 5.09 -1.57 -9.25
CA LYS A 61 6.01 -0.87 -10.16
C LYS A 61 6.35 0.54 -9.63
N LYS A 62 5.37 1.28 -9.09
CA LYS A 62 5.58 2.57 -8.41
C LYS A 62 6.54 2.44 -7.22
N GLY A 63 6.41 1.38 -6.42
CA GLY A 63 7.33 1.11 -5.31
C GLY A 63 8.77 0.85 -5.76
N ILE A 64 8.97 0.15 -6.88
CA ILE A 64 10.30 -0.03 -7.47
C ILE A 64 10.88 1.30 -7.95
N LEU A 65 10.10 2.12 -8.65
CA LEU A 65 10.56 3.42 -9.13
C LEU A 65 10.84 4.41 -7.98
N SER A 66 10.05 4.34 -6.90
CA SER A 66 10.22 5.20 -5.71
C SER A 66 11.55 4.98 -5.01
N SER A 67 12.07 3.75 -4.98
CA SER A 67 13.37 3.45 -4.38
C SER A 67 14.56 3.85 -5.27
N LEU A 68 14.36 3.93 -6.59
CA LEU A 68 15.35 4.45 -7.54
C LEU A 68 15.42 5.99 -7.54
N GLN A 69 14.34 6.68 -7.17
CA GLN A 69 14.27 8.14 -7.18
C GLN A 69 15.25 8.76 -6.18
N ASN A 70 16.02 9.74 -6.65
CA ASN A 70 16.89 10.60 -5.85
C ASN A 70 16.87 11.99 -6.46
N THR A 71 16.26 12.96 -5.80
CA THR A 71 16.13 14.33 -6.32
C THR A 71 17.17 15.30 -5.77
N MET A 72 18.33 14.83 -5.29
CA MET A 72 19.40 15.74 -4.84
C MET A 72 19.94 16.53 -6.04
N ASN A 73 20.11 17.83 -5.87
CA ASN A 73 20.67 18.68 -6.94
C ASN A 73 22.17 18.42 -7.18
N THR A 74 22.90 18.11 -6.11
CA THR A 74 24.35 17.84 -6.13
C THR A 74 24.69 16.83 -5.04
N PHE A 75 25.77 16.07 -5.24
CA PHE A 75 26.28 15.09 -4.27
C PHE A 75 27.45 15.64 -3.43
N GLU A 76 27.39 16.92 -3.06
CA GLU A 76 28.45 17.59 -2.30
C GLU A 76 28.11 17.74 -0.81
N THR A 77 26.85 18.06 -0.51
CA THR A 77 26.35 18.22 0.86
C THR A 77 25.03 17.50 1.04
N GLY A 78 24.68 17.20 2.30
CA GLY A 78 23.34 16.74 2.63
C GLY A 78 22.27 17.77 2.24
N GLN A 79 21.08 17.30 1.90
CA GLN A 79 19.96 18.12 1.44
C GLN A 79 18.67 17.70 2.14
N ASP A 80 17.75 18.66 2.31
CA ASP A 80 16.42 18.43 2.86
C ASP A 80 15.40 18.99 1.86
N LEU A 81 14.72 18.09 1.18
CA LEU A 81 13.89 18.36 0.01
C LEU A 81 12.50 17.75 0.20
N VAL A 82 11.54 18.17 -0.63
CA VAL A 82 10.24 17.52 -0.69
C VAL A 82 10.20 16.64 -1.92
N GLU A 83 9.88 15.36 -1.73
CA GLU A 83 9.71 14.40 -2.81
C GLU A 83 8.28 13.90 -2.88
N THR A 84 7.84 13.56 -4.09
CA THR A 84 6.58 12.86 -4.31
C THR A 84 6.88 11.45 -4.81
N ASP A 85 6.40 10.43 -4.10
CA ASP A 85 6.56 9.03 -4.46
C ASP A 85 5.36 8.18 -3.99
N VAL A 86 5.52 6.86 -3.93
CA VAL A 86 4.45 5.95 -3.49
C VAL A 86 3.96 6.24 -2.07
N ALA A 87 4.78 6.80 -1.18
CA ALA A 87 4.40 7.14 0.19
C ALA A 87 3.61 8.46 0.28
N GLY A 88 3.55 9.24 -0.81
CA GLY A 88 2.93 10.55 -0.86
C GLY A 88 3.95 11.66 -1.11
N LYS A 89 3.60 12.89 -0.69
CA LYS A 89 4.49 14.06 -0.76
C LYS A 89 5.17 14.26 0.60
N CYS A 90 6.42 13.84 0.70
CA CYS A 90 7.16 13.70 1.95
C CYS A 90 8.36 14.64 2.02
N ARG A 91 8.61 15.21 3.19
CA ARG A 91 9.92 15.81 3.50
C ARG A 91 10.96 14.69 3.61
N THR A 92 12.01 14.80 2.81
CA THR A 92 13.03 13.77 2.61
C THR A 92 14.40 14.35 2.89
N LYS A 93 15.14 13.69 3.78
CA LYS A 93 16.50 14.08 4.16
C LYS A 93 17.50 13.17 3.48
N TYR A 94 18.50 13.79 2.89
CA TYR A 94 19.62 13.16 2.22
C TYR A 94 20.90 13.43 2.98
N ASN A 95 21.60 12.38 3.38
CA ASN A 95 22.91 12.46 4.03
C ASN A 95 23.93 11.71 3.20
N LEU A 96 25.05 12.37 2.88
CA LEU A 96 26.14 11.73 2.15
C LEU A 96 26.93 10.83 3.10
N LYS A 97 27.11 9.58 2.69
CA LYS A 97 28.01 8.61 3.30
C LYS A 97 29.13 8.40 2.30
N GLN A 98 30.21 9.18 2.40
CA GLN A 98 31.30 9.06 1.43
C GLN A 98 32.01 7.70 1.60
N GLU A 99 31.87 6.84 0.60
CA GLU A 99 32.65 5.61 0.47
C GLU A 99 33.06 5.40 -1.01
N GLY A 100 34.36 5.51 -1.26
CA GLY A 100 35.00 5.07 -2.50
C GLY A 100 35.22 6.16 -3.57
N TRP A 101 36.22 5.94 -4.43
CA TRP A 101 36.56 6.84 -5.54
C TRP A 101 35.62 6.75 -6.75
N ARG A 102 34.80 5.69 -6.85
CA ARG A 102 33.97 5.39 -8.04
C ARG A 102 32.47 5.44 -7.77
N SER A 103 32.07 5.77 -6.55
CA SER A 103 30.66 5.76 -6.14
C SER A 103 30.44 6.70 -4.98
N VAL A 104 29.21 7.18 -4.85
CA VAL A 104 28.74 7.95 -3.71
C VAL A 104 27.65 7.14 -3.02
N SER A 105 27.79 6.90 -1.71
CA SER A 105 26.71 6.35 -0.90
C SER A 105 25.90 7.48 -0.27
N ILE A 106 24.58 7.34 -0.30
CA ILE A 106 23.62 8.35 0.11
C ILE A 106 22.59 7.66 1.00
N VAL A 107 22.39 8.20 2.19
CA VAL A 107 21.35 7.78 3.11
C VAL A 107 20.16 8.73 2.97
N LYS A 108 19.09 8.22 2.39
CA LYS A 108 17.80 8.86 2.21
C LYS A 108 16.88 8.45 3.37
N SER A 109 16.27 9.41 4.07
CA SER A 109 15.29 9.12 5.12
C SER A 109 14.04 9.97 4.99
N LYS A 110 12.89 9.37 5.31
CA LYS A 110 11.57 10.02 5.29
C LYS A 110 10.90 9.86 6.64
N ASP A 111 10.31 10.96 7.12
CA ASP A 111 9.33 10.88 8.21
C ASP A 111 7.95 10.71 7.60
N ILE A 112 7.52 9.44 7.50
CA ILE A 112 6.29 9.04 6.83
C ILE A 112 5.04 9.68 7.47
N ASN A 113 5.11 10.08 8.76
CA ASN A 113 3.99 10.72 9.45
C ASN A 113 3.75 12.17 8.97
N THR A 114 4.73 12.76 8.29
CA THR A 114 4.67 14.13 7.75
C THR A 114 4.38 14.17 6.25
N CYS A 115 4.09 13.02 5.64
CA CYS A 115 3.75 12.94 4.23
C CYS A 115 2.31 13.39 3.99
N LEU A 116 2.13 14.29 3.02
CA LEU A 116 0.84 14.66 2.47
C LEU A 116 0.38 13.63 1.44
N ASN A 117 -0.94 13.57 1.20
CA ASN A 117 -1.57 12.67 0.21
C ASN A 117 -1.27 11.18 0.44
N ARG A 118 -0.97 10.78 1.68
CA ARG A 118 -0.92 9.38 2.09
C ARG A 118 -2.35 8.88 2.28
N HIS A 119 -3.07 8.71 1.18
CA HIS A 119 -4.39 8.07 1.20
C HIS A 119 -4.17 6.59 1.45
N GLY A 120 -4.71 6.00 2.53
CA GLY A 120 -4.56 4.55 2.72
C GLY A 120 -4.85 3.89 4.06
N TYR A 121 -5.50 4.52 5.05
CA TYR A 121 -6.02 3.70 6.15
C TYR A 121 -7.48 3.33 5.91
N ASP A 122 -7.69 2.11 5.41
CA ASP A 122 -8.98 1.42 5.51
C ASP A 122 -9.12 0.91 6.95
N THR A 123 -9.51 1.79 7.87
CA THR A 123 -9.76 1.39 9.27
C THR A 123 -11.25 1.29 9.54
N SER A 124 -11.61 0.31 10.37
CA SER A 124 -12.96 0.19 10.93
C SER A 124 -13.39 1.44 11.71
N MET A 125 -12.43 2.19 12.26
CA MET A 125 -12.64 3.49 12.89
C MET A 125 -12.86 4.57 11.83
N GLY A 126 -14.05 5.18 11.81
CA GLY A 126 -14.31 6.35 10.98
C GLY A 126 -13.56 7.55 11.55
N TYR A 127 -12.37 7.85 11.02
CA TYR A 127 -11.70 9.11 11.29
C TYR A 127 -11.85 10.02 10.07
N ILE A 128 -12.21 11.28 10.32
CA ILE A 128 -12.17 12.32 9.30
C ILE A 128 -10.76 12.91 9.36
N LEU A 129 -9.96 12.74 8.31
CA LEU A 129 -8.72 13.51 8.16
C LEU A 129 -9.11 14.96 7.92
N TYR A 130 -8.89 15.82 8.92
CA TYR A 130 -8.97 17.26 8.73
C TYR A 130 -7.59 17.74 8.29
N GLU A 131 -7.47 18.22 7.04
CA GLU A 131 -6.32 18.98 6.58
C GLU A 131 -6.36 20.37 7.25
N VAL A 132 -5.82 20.47 8.47
CA VAL A 132 -5.64 21.75 9.14
C VAL A 132 -4.24 22.27 8.82
N PRO A 133 -4.09 23.41 8.11
CA PRO A 133 -2.77 23.93 7.69
C PRO A 133 -1.79 24.22 8.83
N SER A 134 -2.28 24.33 10.07
CA SER A 134 -1.50 24.70 11.26
C SER A 134 -1.01 23.51 12.10
N VAL A 135 -1.38 22.27 11.76
CA VAL A 135 -1.03 21.07 12.55
C VAL A 135 -0.04 20.19 11.78
N LYS A 136 1.12 19.90 12.38
CA LYS A 136 2.16 19.02 11.81
C LYS A 136 1.78 17.53 11.71
N LEU A 137 0.58 17.17 12.15
CA LEU A 137 0.02 15.81 12.09
C LEU A 137 -0.92 15.73 10.91
N GLN A 138 -0.41 15.23 9.79
CA GLN A 138 -1.16 15.02 8.55
C GLN A 138 -1.62 13.57 8.39
N SER A 139 -1.24 12.71 9.33
CA SER A 139 -1.71 11.34 9.48
C SER A 139 -2.12 11.06 10.93
N ILE A 140 -2.94 10.03 11.15
CA ILE A 140 -3.33 9.64 12.51
C ILE A 140 -2.08 9.15 13.25
N PRO A 141 -1.78 9.63 14.48
CA PRO A 141 -0.61 9.21 15.25
C PRO A 141 -0.74 7.79 15.83
N ILE A 142 -1.50 6.92 15.18
CA ILE A 142 -1.68 5.52 15.54
C ILE A 142 -0.50 4.68 15.04
N VAL A 143 0.16 5.07 13.96
CA VAL A 143 1.32 4.34 13.42
C VAL A 143 2.55 5.23 13.53
N LYS A 144 3.66 4.69 14.06
CA LYS A 144 5.00 5.28 13.98
C LYS A 144 5.71 4.62 12.81
N SER A 145 5.85 5.36 11.73
CA SER A 145 6.49 4.88 10.51
C SER A 145 7.87 5.49 10.35
N SER A 146 8.88 4.68 10.03
CA SER A 146 10.23 5.13 9.66
C SER A 146 10.66 4.46 8.37
N HIS A 147 11.18 5.25 7.43
CA HIS A 147 11.67 4.75 6.14
C HIS A 147 13.07 5.29 5.86
N GLN A 148 14.01 4.40 5.62
CA GLN A 148 15.41 4.72 5.33
C GLN A 148 15.91 3.88 4.17
N CYS A 149 16.55 4.52 3.19
CA CYS A 149 17.21 3.87 2.07
C CYS A 149 18.69 4.26 2.02
N GLU A 150 19.56 3.27 1.82
CA GLU A 150 20.94 3.49 1.40
C GLU A 150 21.02 3.27 -0.12
N GLN A 151 21.35 4.34 -0.84
CA GLN A 151 21.52 4.36 -2.29
C GLN A 151 23.00 4.52 -2.61
N LYS A 152 23.51 3.69 -3.52
CA LYS A 152 24.88 3.78 -4.02
C LYS A 152 24.85 4.13 -5.49
N ILE A 153 25.39 5.29 -5.84
CA ILE A 153 25.37 5.84 -7.20
C ILE A 153 26.80 5.85 -7.73
N SER A 154 27.00 5.26 -8.91
CA SER A 154 28.30 5.26 -9.59
C SER A 154 28.66 6.65 -10.11
N THR A 155 29.95 6.95 -10.25
CA THR A 155 30.43 8.16 -10.94
C THR A 155 29.97 8.22 -12.40
N ASP A 156 29.60 7.08 -12.99
CA ASP A 156 29.03 6.99 -14.34
C ASP A 156 27.53 7.37 -14.39
N GLY A 157 26.95 7.78 -13.25
CA GLY A 157 25.58 8.31 -13.16
C GLY A 157 24.47 7.28 -13.03
N HIS A 158 24.79 5.99 -12.86
CA HIS A 158 23.79 4.93 -12.67
C HIS A 158 23.73 4.44 -11.22
N MET A 159 22.55 3.96 -10.81
CA MET A 159 22.34 3.37 -9.49
C MET A 159 23.00 1.98 -9.43
N GLU A 160 23.98 1.78 -8.56
CA GLU A 160 24.63 0.48 -8.32
C GLU A 160 23.81 -0.41 -7.38
N SER A 161 23.25 0.18 -6.33
CA SER A 161 22.43 -0.55 -5.37
C SER A 161 21.50 0.36 -4.57
N VAL A 162 20.37 -0.18 -4.15
CA VAL A 162 19.46 0.43 -3.19
C VAL A 162 19.10 -0.60 -2.13
N LEU A 163 19.19 -0.22 -0.86
CA LEU A 163 18.69 -1.00 0.27
C LEU A 163 17.79 -0.12 1.13
N CYS A 164 16.49 -0.36 1.07
CA CYS A 164 15.50 0.35 1.87
C CYS A 164 14.99 -0.55 3.00
N HIS A 165 14.80 0.06 4.17
CA HIS A 165 14.18 -0.52 5.35
C HIS A 165 13.06 0.41 5.81
N GLU A 166 11.85 -0.10 5.83
CA GLU A 166 10.66 0.55 6.37
C GLU A 166 10.16 -0.22 7.59
N VAL A 167 9.79 0.52 8.64
CA VAL A 167 9.20 -0.04 9.85
C VAL A 167 7.95 0.76 10.19
N ASP A 168 6.82 0.07 10.26
CA ASP A 168 5.53 0.59 10.68
C ASP A 168 5.14 -0.04 12.02
N LEU A 169 5.20 0.74 13.10
CA LEU A 169 4.79 0.30 14.43
C LEU A 169 3.42 0.86 14.80
N PHE A 170 2.45 -0.02 15.03
CA PHE A 170 1.15 0.35 15.58
C PHE A 170 1.30 0.72 17.06
N LYS A 171 1.09 2.00 17.38
CA LYS A 171 1.29 2.57 18.72
C LYS A 171 0.25 2.17 19.77
N PRO A 172 -1.07 2.05 19.48
CA PRO A 172 -2.01 1.66 20.50
C PRO A 172 -1.61 0.33 21.13
N PHE A 173 -1.55 0.31 22.47
CA PHE A 173 -1.09 -0.82 23.28
C PHE A 173 0.38 -1.24 23.11
N SER A 174 1.20 -0.42 22.44
CA SER A 174 2.65 -0.63 22.37
C SER A 174 3.39 -0.08 23.59
N GLN A 175 4.52 -0.69 23.94
CA GLN A 175 5.46 -0.18 24.94
C GLN A 175 6.83 0.01 24.29
N GLY A 176 7.25 1.26 24.08
CA GLY A 176 8.48 1.55 23.34
C GLY A 176 8.36 1.12 21.88
N ASP A 177 9.22 0.21 21.44
CA ASP A 177 9.17 -0.39 20.11
C ASP A 177 8.49 -1.79 20.10
N SER A 178 7.92 -2.22 21.22
CA SER A 178 7.16 -3.47 21.34
C SER A 178 5.69 -3.24 20.98
N GLY A 179 5.21 -3.82 19.89
CA GLY A 179 3.83 -3.72 19.43
C GLY A 179 3.61 -4.52 18.14
N ALA A 180 2.42 -4.39 17.53
CA ALA A 180 2.21 -4.90 16.19
C ALA A 180 3.05 -4.08 15.20
N MET A 181 4.02 -4.73 14.56
CA MET A 181 5.02 -4.08 13.71
C MET A 181 5.06 -4.77 12.36
N THR A 182 5.13 -3.95 11.30
CA THR A 182 5.43 -4.42 9.94
C THR A 182 6.81 -3.91 9.56
N GLU A 183 7.65 -4.79 9.04
CA GLU A 183 8.97 -4.44 8.52
C GLU A 183 9.03 -4.81 7.03
N VAL A 184 9.45 -3.86 6.21
CA VAL A 184 9.58 -4.04 4.76
C VAL A 184 11.04 -3.77 4.38
N THR A 185 11.64 -4.71 3.67
CA THR A 185 12.99 -4.55 3.11
C THR A 185 12.92 -4.63 1.59
N GLN A 186 13.44 -3.62 0.92
CA GLN A 186 13.56 -3.59 -0.53
C GLN A 186 15.03 -3.51 -0.92
N LYS A 187 15.47 -4.41 -1.80
CA LYS A 187 16.85 -4.45 -2.30
C LYS A 187 16.86 -4.43 -3.82
N LEU A 188 17.58 -3.48 -4.40
CA LEU A 188 17.89 -3.40 -5.82
C LEU A 188 19.40 -3.46 -5.99
N THR A 189 19.86 -4.23 -6.98
CA THR A 189 21.28 -4.34 -7.31
C THR A 189 21.42 -4.24 -8.82
N PHE A 190 22.35 -3.41 -9.28
CA PHE A 190 22.73 -3.36 -10.68
C PHE A 190 23.48 -4.64 -11.06
N VAL A 191 23.01 -5.32 -12.10
CA VAL A 191 23.59 -6.58 -12.58
C VAL A 191 24.44 -6.37 -13.82
N SER A 192 23.88 -5.70 -14.83
CA SER A 192 24.56 -5.45 -16.10
C SER A 192 23.92 -4.31 -16.88
N LYS A 193 24.64 -3.80 -17.88
CA LYS A 193 24.15 -2.83 -18.86
C LYS A 193 24.40 -3.40 -20.25
N SER A 194 23.38 -3.39 -21.09
CA SER A 194 23.45 -3.74 -22.51
C SER A 194 23.11 -2.52 -23.37
N THR A 195 23.58 -2.53 -24.61
CA THR A 195 23.17 -1.54 -25.62
C THR A 195 22.02 -2.14 -26.46
N GLY A 196 21.12 -1.30 -26.97
CA GLY A 196 20.08 -1.75 -27.91
C GLY A 196 18.62 -1.63 -27.46
N THR A 197 18.32 -0.90 -26.38
CA THR A 197 16.92 -0.61 -26.05
C THR A 197 16.37 0.41 -27.05
N THR A 198 15.41 0.00 -27.88
CA THR A 198 14.62 0.92 -28.70
C THR A 198 13.45 1.43 -27.86
N THR A 199 13.46 2.71 -27.52
CA THR A 199 12.25 3.38 -27.03
C THR A 199 11.31 3.54 -28.21
N ARG A 200 10.33 2.64 -28.34
CA ARG A 200 9.27 2.81 -29.34
C ARG A 200 8.44 4.02 -28.94
N ILE A 201 8.43 5.04 -29.80
CA ILE A 201 7.44 6.11 -29.72
C ILE A 201 6.08 5.44 -29.95
N ALA A 202 5.29 5.36 -28.88
CA ALA A 202 3.96 4.80 -28.89
C ALA A 202 3.01 5.79 -28.23
N GLU A 203 1.75 5.77 -28.63
CA GLU A 203 0.74 6.67 -28.08
C GLU A 203 0.65 6.57 -26.56
N VAL A 204 0.43 7.72 -25.92
CA VAL A 204 0.26 7.84 -24.47
C VAL A 204 -1.23 7.94 -24.21
N ASN A 205 -1.85 6.80 -23.88
CA ASN A 205 -3.29 6.72 -23.63
C ASN A 205 -3.69 7.19 -22.23
N ARG A 206 -2.76 7.08 -21.27
CA ARG A 206 -2.97 7.42 -19.86
C ARG A 206 -1.69 7.96 -19.26
N ARG A 207 -1.80 9.02 -18.46
CA ARG A 207 -0.75 9.53 -17.58
C ARG A 207 -1.11 9.27 -16.13
N ASP A 208 -0.10 8.99 -15.32
CA ASP A 208 -0.23 8.73 -13.89
C ASP A 208 0.99 9.30 -13.14
N THR A 209 0.94 9.36 -11.83
CA THR A 209 2.04 9.85 -10.96
C THR A 209 2.60 8.70 -10.13
N LEU A 210 3.70 8.92 -9.39
CA LEU A 210 4.20 7.91 -8.45
C LEU A 210 3.31 7.68 -7.22
N LEU A 211 2.31 8.53 -6.95
CA LEU A 211 1.43 8.39 -5.79
C LEU A 211 0.74 7.02 -5.80
N PHE A 212 0.64 6.38 -4.63
CA PHE A 212 -0.09 5.12 -4.49
C PHE A 212 -1.56 5.30 -4.91
N ALA A 213 -2.01 4.48 -5.85
CA ALA A 213 -3.40 4.48 -6.28
C ALA A 213 -4.22 3.56 -5.36
N GLN A 214 -5.15 4.14 -4.61
CA GLN A 214 -6.04 3.36 -3.76
C GLN A 214 -7.02 2.54 -4.58
N VAL A 215 -7.15 1.27 -4.21
CA VAL A 215 -8.16 0.38 -4.76
C VAL A 215 -9.36 0.39 -3.83
N HIS A 216 -10.16 1.45 -3.88
CA HIS A 216 -11.47 1.40 -3.25
C HIS A 216 -12.37 0.50 -4.09
N GLY A 217 -12.50 -0.76 -3.69
CA GLY A 217 -13.54 -1.65 -4.23
C GLY A 217 -13.20 -2.45 -5.49
N GLU A 218 -11.96 -2.47 -6.02
CA GLU A 218 -11.63 -3.51 -7.02
C GLU A 218 -11.18 -4.82 -6.37
N LYS A 219 -12.08 -5.80 -6.50
CA LYS A 219 -11.81 -7.24 -6.62
C LYS A 219 -10.93 -7.79 -5.49
N THR A 220 -11.53 -8.20 -4.38
CA THR A 220 -11.47 -9.65 -4.08
C THR A 220 -12.63 -10.17 -3.23
N ILE A 221 -13.50 -9.33 -2.67
CA ILE A 221 -14.73 -9.79 -2.02
C ILE A 221 -15.82 -8.73 -2.27
N THR A 222 -16.55 -8.84 -3.38
CA THR A 222 -17.89 -8.27 -3.45
C THR A 222 -18.67 -8.99 -2.37
N SER A 223 -18.87 -8.36 -1.21
CA SER A 223 -19.78 -8.91 -0.22
C SER A 223 -21.12 -9.04 -0.93
N SER A 224 -21.55 -10.27 -1.19
CA SER A 224 -22.83 -10.45 -1.86
C SER A 224 -23.94 -10.01 -0.91
N LYS A 225 -25.04 -9.48 -1.45
CA LYS A 225 -26.27 -9.24 -0.70
C LYS A 225 -26.60 -10.43 0.21
N LYS A 226 -26.41 -11.65 -0.31
CA LYS A 226 -26.60 -12.90 0.41
C LYS A 226 -25.70 -13.06 1.65
N GLN A 227 -24.41 -12.74 1.57
CA GLN A 227 -23.51 -12.81 2.74
C GLN A 227 -23.94 -11.87 3.87
N VAL A 228 -24.43 -10.68 3.51
CA VAL A 228 -24.97 -9.73 4.50
C VAL A 228 -26.27 -10.27 5.09
N GLN A 229 -27.18 -10.79 4.26
CA GLN A 229 -28.44 -11.40 4.71
C GLN A 229 -28.20 -12.62 5.63
N ASP A 230 -27.25 -13.49 5.29
CA ASP A 230 -26.89 -14.67 6.07
C ASP A 230 -26.32 -14.24 7.44
N LYS A 231 -25.46 -13.23 7.48
CA LYS A 231 -24.90 -12.69 8.73
C LYS A 231 -25.98 -12.01 9.59
N LEU A 232 -26.93 -11.30 8.98
CA LEU A 232 -28.10 -10.73 9.67
C LEU A 232 -28.98 -11.82 10.30
N LYS A 233 -29.22 -12.92 9.58
CA LYS A 233 -30.00 -14.06 10.11
C LYS A 233 -29.28 -14.73 11.29
N GLU A 234 -27.97 -14.91 11.18
CA GLU A 234 -27.13 -15.45 12.26
C GLU A 234 -27.21 -14.59 13.54
N LEU A 235 -27.18 -13.25 13.37
CA LEU A 235 -27.38 -12.32 14.47
C LEU A 235 -28.78 -12.44 15.08
N CYS A 236 -29.82 -12.60 14.27
CA CYS A 236 -31.19 -12.75 14.77
C CYS A 236 -31.39 -14.02 15.59
N VAL A 237 -30.75 -15.13 15.21
CA VAL A 237 -30.78 -16.40 15.98
C VAL A 237 -29.97 -16.26 17.27
N THR A 238 -28.74 -15.74 17.18
CA THR A 238 -27.83 -15.63 18.33
C THR A 238 -28.37 -14.71 19.43
N THR A 239 -29.18 -13.72 19.05
CA THR A 239 -29.75 -12.72 19.96
C THR A 239 -31.19 -12.98 20.38
N GLU A 240 -31.76 -14.13 20.02
CA GLU A 240 -33.17 -14.48 20.27
C GLU A 240 -33.55 -14.42 21.76
N ASN A 241 -32.71 -15.00 22.62
CA ASN A 241 -33.00 -15.11 24.06
C ASN A 241 -32.19 -14.13 24.91
N ASP A 242 -30.92 -13.89 24.57
CA ASP A 242 -30.02 -12.97 25.27
C ASP A 242 -28.87 -12.51 24.35
N ILE A 243 -28.10 -11.49 24.76
CA ILE A 243 -26.89 -11.06 24.05
C ILE A 243 -25.72 -11.92 24.50
N ARG A 244 -25.35 -12.87 23.63
CA ARG A 244 -24.21 -13.76 23.89
C ARG A 244 -22.88 -13.04 23.64
N PRO A 245 -21.78 -13.46 24.31
CA PRO A 245 -20.44 -12.89 24.11
C PRO A 245 -19.95 -12.85 22.65
N GLU A 246 -20.47 -13.73 21.79
CA GLU A 246 -20.12 -13.78 20.35
C GLU A 246 -20.83 -12.69 19.51
N THR A 247 -21.92 -12.10 20.03
CA THR A 247 -22.77 -11.14 19.31
C THR A 247 -22.02 -9.89 18.82
N PRO A 248 -21.14 -9.24 19.63
CA PRO A 248 -20.40 -8.07 19.19
C PRO A 248 -19.48 -8.34 17.98
N ASP A 249 -18.87 -9.53 17.93
CA ASP A 249 -18.03 -9.93 16.81
C ASP A 249 -18.85 -10.16 15.53
N LEU A 250 -19.99 -10.85 15.63
CA LEU A 250 -20.93 -11.03 14.51
C LEU A 250 -21.44 -9.69 13.97
N PHE A 251 -21.71 -8.72 14.85
CA PHE A 251 -22.13 -7.39 14.45
C PHE A 251 -20.99 -6.61 13.77
N ALA A 252 -19.76 -6.70 14.29
CA ALA A 252 -18.60 -6.09 13.66
C ALA A 252 -18.36 -6.66 12.25
N GLN A 253 -18.47 -7.98 12.08
CA GLN A 253 -18.41 -8.65 10.78
C GLN A 253 -19.51 -8.14 9.83
N LEU A 254 -20.75 -8.01 10.30
CA LEU A 254 -21.85 -7.45 9.51
C LEU A 254 -21.52 -6.04 9.00
N VAL A 255 -21.04 -5.16 9.88
CA VAL A 255 -20.65 -3.78 9.51
C VAL A 255 -19.57 -3.79 8.43
N ILE A 256 -18.57 -4.66 8.54
CA ILE A 256 -17.50 -4.80 7.53
C ILE A 256 -18.07 -5.25 6.18
N LEU A 257 -19.02 -6.19 6.17
CA LEU A 257 -19.67 -6.65 4.93
C LEU A 257 -20.55 -5.56 4.31
N MET A 258 -21.32 -4.84 5.12
CA MET A 258 -22.20 -3.76 4.66
C MET A 258 -21.43 -2.57 4.07
N LYS A 259 -20.26 -2.23 4.63
CA LYS A 259 -19.38 -1.16 4.11
C LYS A 259 -18.93 -1.40 2.65
N LYS A 260 -19.03 -2.65 2.16
CA LYS A 260 -18.63 -3.06 0.81
C LYS A 260 -19.81 -3.16 -0.16
N LEU A 261 -21.04 -2.93 0.29
CA LEU A 261 -22.23 -2.92 -0.57
C LEU A 261 -22.45 -1.53 -1.19
N ASP A 262 -23.05 -1.51 -2.38
CA ASP A 262 -23.56 -0.28 -2.97
C ASP A 262 -24.87 0.16 -2.31
N ALA A 263 -25.26 1.40 -2.57
CA ALA A 263 -26.48 1.98 -2.00
C ALA A 263 -27.74 1.18 -2.36
N THR A 264 -27.79 0.60 -3.57
CA THR A 264 -28.91 -0.21 -4.04
C THR A 264 -29.07 -1.48 -3.20
N ASN A 265 -28.00 -2.27 -3.03
CA ASN A 265 -28.06 -3.48 -2.22
C ASN A 265 -28.36 -3.18 -0.74
N ILE A 266 -27.85 -2.07 -0.21
CA ILE A 266 -28.16 -1.63 1.17
C ILE A 266 -29.66 -1.30 1.30
N ALA A 267 -30.22 -0.56 0.34
CA ALA A 267 -31.65 -0.20 0.34
C ALA A 267 -32.55 -1.44 0.27
N GLU A 268 -32.21 -2.42 -0.58
CA GLU A 268 -32.99 -3.66 -0.68
C GLU A 268 -32.92 -4.49 0.60
N ILE A 269 -31.75 -4.59 1.25
CA ILE A 269 -31.63 -5.27 2.55
C ILE A 269 -32.46 -4.56 3.62
N TYR A 270 -32.47 -3.22 3.60
CA TYR A 270 -33.32 -2.43 4.50
C TYR A 270 -34.81 -2.72 4.29
N ASP A 271 -35.25 -2.89 3.04
CA ASP A 271 -36.63 -3.29 2.74
C ASP A 271 -36.94 -4.72 3.19
N ASP A 272 -36.00 -5.66 3.02
CA ASP A 272 -36.13 -7.04 3.52
C ASP A 272 -36.34 -7.08 5.05
N LEU A 273 -35.65 -6.21 5.79
CA LEU A 273 -35.75 -6.11 7.26
C LEU A 273 -37.10 -5.57 7.75
N LYS A 274 -37.86 -4.85 6.91
CA LYS A 274 -39.22 -4.39 7.25
C LYS A 274 -40.22 -5.54 7.31
N ILE A 275 -39.90 -6.69 6.71
CA ILE A 275 -40.76 -7.86 6.69
C ILE A 275 -40.76 -8.49 8.10
N PRO A 276 -41.92 -8.61 8.78
CA PRO A 276 -41.98 -9.11 10.16
C PRO A 276 -41.41 -10.51 10.36
N SER A 277 -41.34 -11.31 9.30
CA SER A 277 -40.82 -12.67 9.32
C SER A 277 -39.31 -12.77 9.12
N TYR A 278 -38.59 -11.66 8.94
CA TYR A 278 -37.14 -11.72 8.69
C TYR A 278 -36.38 -12.25 9.91
N CYS A 279 -36.80 -11.84 11.11
CA CYS A 279 -36.32 -12.37 12.40
C CYS A 279 -37.51 -12.89 13.21
N LEU A 280 -37.93 -14.12 12.87
CA LEU A 280 -39.17 -14.76 13.33
C LEU A 280 -39.41 -14.66 14.85
N ASN A 281 -38.35 -14.79 15.65
CA ASN A 281 -38.43 -14.81 17.11
C ASN A 281 -37.89 -13.53 17.77
N ASN A 282 -37.53 -12.49 16.99
CA ASN A 282 -36.86 -11.29 17.50
C ASN A 282 -37.20 -10.00 16.72
N ILE A 283 -38.49 -9.79 16.45
CA ILE A 283 -39.00 -8.72 15.57
C ILE A 283 -38.62 -7.30 16.06
N GLN A 284 -38.43 -7.11 17.37
CA GLN A 284 -38.10 -5.80 17.96
C GLN A 284 -36.62 -5.41 17.80
N ARG A 285 -35.70 -6.38 17.63
CA ARG A 285 -34.26 -6.10 17.48
C ARG A 285 -33.82 -5.96 16.01
N ALA A 286 -34.69 -6.31 15.07
CA ALA A 286 -34.48 -6.13 13.63
C ALA A 286 -34.93 -4.74 13.12
N LYS A 287 -35.69 -4.00 13.93
CA LYS A 287 -36.13 -2.61 13.66
C LYS A 287 -35.17 -1.61 14.27
#